data_AF-A0AAU5GVX0-F1
#
_entry.id   AF-A0AAU5GVX0-F1
#
_cell.length_a   1.000
_cell.length_b   1.000
_cell.length_c   1.000
_cell.angle_alpha   90.00
_cell.angle_beta   90.00
_cell.angle_gamma   90.00
#
_symmetry.space_group_name_H-M   'P 1'
#
loop_
_entity.id
_entity.type
_entity.pdbx_description
1 polymer ?
#
loop_
_entity_poly.entity_id
_entity_poly.type
_entity_poly.pdbx_seq_one_letter_code
_entity_poly.pdbx_strand_id
1 'polypeptide(L)'
;MIDNTTRRFKEDPAEPLLLLAAGLGPGGTDQFIGEQEAAGQRQLVNSDRLPTSLRSPREEFEALGFTFGDPDPGDPMFCPATLPEGWSRQASDHNMWSYIVDTLGRRRVSIFYKAAFYDRSSFMRLDTVSVYVTDRVYHGQPIVTDEVWATHQAVAAELRNAADRAQKSLAGWEFIAQRDGASEMSTEYIAQDTAERDKYLAIAAEYDPQP
;
A
#
# COMPACT_ATOMS: atom_id res chain seq x y z
N MET A 1 -11.37 -18.31 -6.05
CA MET A 1 -10.52 -18.96 -5.03
C MET A 1 -9.09 -18.52 -5.26
N ILE A 2 -8.37 -18.15 -4.21
CA ILE A 2 -6.95 -17.79 -4.30
C ILE A 2 -6.14 -19.08 -4.34
N ASP A 3 -5.16 -19.15 -5.24
CA ASP A 3 -4.33 -20.33 -5.40
C ASP A 3 -3.30 -20.44 -4.27
N ASN A 4 -3.18 -21.64 -3.72
CA ASN A 4 -2.18 -21.95 -2.71
C ASN A 4 -0.92 -22.46 -3.43
N THR A 5 -0.10 -21.53 -3.88
CA THR A 5 1.12 -21.81 -4.66
C THR A 5 2.10 -22.74 -3.92
N THR A 6 2.18 -22.67 -2.58
CA THR A 6 3.00 -23.61 -1.79
C THR A 6 2.49 -25.03 -1.91
N ARG A 7 1.18 -25.22 -1.79
CA ARG A 7 0.54 -26.53 -1.94
C ARG A 7 0.67 -27.03 -3.38
N ARG A 8 0.34 -26.18 -4.37
CA ARG A 8 0.47 -26.51 -5.80
C ARG A 8 1.90 -26.95 -6.13
N PHE A 9 2.91 -26.20 -5.66
CA PHE A 9 4.31 -26.54 -5.87
C PHE A 9 4.73 -27.90 -5.27
N LYS A 10 4.12 -28.29 -4.15
CA LYS A 10 4.41 -29.57 -3.48
C LYS A 10 3.69 -30.75 -4.13
N GLU A 11 2.48 -30.53 -4.61
CA GLU A 11 1.57 -31.59 -5.08
C GLU A 11 1.67 -31.81 -6.60
N ASP A 12 1.99 -30.77 -7.38
CA ASP A 12 2.15 -30.86 -8.83
C ASP A 12 3.64 -30.99 -9.21
N PRO A 13 4.10 -32.16 -9.70
CA PRO A 13 5.48 -32.35 -10.11
C PRO A 13 5.91 -31.48 -11.31
N ALA A 14 4.96 -30.88 -12.04
CA ALA A 14 5.28 -29.92 -13.10
C ALA A 14 5.84 -28.61 -12.54
N GLU A 15 5.47 -28.20 -11.32
CA GLU A 15 5.89 -26.91 -10.76
C GLU A 15 7.41 -26.82 -10.49
N PRO A 16 8.07 -27.81 -9.85
CA PRO A 16 9.53 -27.82 -9.76
C PRO A 16 10.24 -27.84 -11.12
N LEU A 17 9.66 -28.51 -12.12
CA LEU A 17 10.22 -28.54 -13.48
C LEU A 17 10.08 -27.18 -14.17
N LEU A 18 8.95 -26.49 -13.98
CA LEU A 18 8.73 -25.13 -14.48
C LEU A 18 9.71 -24.14 -13.84
N LEU A 19 9.95 -24.25 -12.53
CA LEU A 19 10.95 -23.43 -11.84
C LEU A 19 12.36 -23.66 -12.41
N LEU A 20 12.75 -24.92 -12.63
CA LEU A 20 14.05 -25.24 -13.23
C LEU A 20 14.16 -24.67 -14.65
N ALA A 21 13.10 -24.81 -15.46
CA ALA A 21 13.06 -24.26 -16.81
C ALA A 21 13.15 -22.71 -16.80
N ALA A 22 12.43 -22.05 -15.88
CA ALA A 22 12.51 -20.61 -15.70
C ALA A 22 13.92 -20.14 -15.31
N GLY A 23 14.62 -20.90 -14.47
CA GLY A 23 16.02 -20.62 -14.10
C GLY A 23 17.00 -20.66 -15.28
N LEU A 24 16.65 -21.31 -16.38
CA LEU A 24 17.44 -21.34 -17.62
C LEU A 24 17.02 -20.26 -18.62
N GLY A 25 15.93 -19.55 -18.36
CA GLY A 25 15.38 -18.49 -19.21
C GLY A 25 15.95 -17.10 -18.91
N PRO A 26 15.72 -16.13 -19.81
CA PRO A 26 16.31 -14.78 -19.72
C PRO A 26 15.84 -13.95 -18.51
N GLY A 27 14.66 -14.25 -17.93
CA GLY A 27 14.17 -13.61 -16.70
C GLY A 27 14.49 -14.37 -15.42
N GLY A 28 15.09 -15.56 -15.53
CA GLY A 28 15.44 -16.41 -14.40
C GLY A 28 14.28 -16.76 -13.48
N THR A 29 14.62 -17.11 -12.25
CA THR A 29 13.64 -17.41 -11.20
C THR A 29 12.85 -16.18 -10.76
N ASP A 30 13.41 -14.98 -10.90
CA ASP A 30 12.76 -13.73 -10.46
C ASP A 30 11.50 -13.45 -11.29
N GLN A 31 11.55 -13.66 -12.61
CA GLN A 31 10.36 -13.54 -13.45
C GLN A 31 9.28 -14.53 -13.05
N PHE A 32 9.64 -15.80 -12.82
CA PHE A 32 8.69 -16.84 -12.41
C PHE A 32 7.99 -16.49 -11.08
N ILE A 33 8.75 -15.98 -10.10
CA ILE A 33 8.18 -15.52 -8.83
C ILE A 33 7.30 -14.28 -9.02
N GLY A 34 7.75 -13.30 -9.81
CA GLY A 34 6.96 -12.11 -10.11
C GLY A 34 5.62 -12.44 -10.79
N GLU A 35 5.60 -13.45 -11.67
CA GLU A 35 4.38 -13.94 -12.31
C GLU A 35 3.42 -14.62 -11.31
N GLN A 36 3.95 -15.38 -10.34
CA GLN A 36 3.13 -15.93 -9.25
C GLN A 36 2.52 -14.82 -8.40
N GLU A 37 3.30 -13.82 -8.01
CA GLU A 37 2.84 -12.67 -7.21
C GLU A 37 1.75 -11.89 -7.97
N ALA A 38 1.99 -11.56 -9.23
CA ALA A 38 1.01 -10.88 -10.07
C ALA A 38 -0.27 -11.70 -10.26
N ALA A 39 -0.17 -13.02 -10.41
CA ALA A 39 -1.34 -13.91 -10.46
C ALA A 39 -2.10 -13.92 -9.13
N GLY A 40 -1.40 -13.97 -8.00
CA GLY A 40 -1.98 -13.89 -6.66
C GLY A 40 -2.74 -12.59 -6.42
N GLN A 41 -2.18 -11.45 -6.83
CA GLN A 41 -2.85 -10.15 -6.78
C GLN A 41 -4.15 -10.15 -7.59
N ARG A 42 -4.11 -10.63 -8.84
CA ARG A 42 -5.31 -10.73 -9.69
C ARG A 42 -6.37 -11.62 -9.05
N GLN A 43 -5.99 -12.76 -8.48
CA GLN A 43 -6.93 -13.65 -7.80
C GLN A 43 -7.55 -12.98 -6.56
N LEU A 44 -6.75 -12.30 -5.75
CA LEU A 44 -7.21 -11.60 -4.55
C LEU A 44 -8.21 -10.49 -4.91
N VAL A 45 -7.88 -9.63 -5.87
CA VAL A 45 -8.73 -8.51 -6.32
C VAL A 45 -10.06 -9.00 -6.88
N ASN A 46 -10.08 -10.17 -7.52
CA ASN A 46 -11.30 -10.77 -8.10
C ASN A 46 -11.95 -11.83 -7.19
N SER A 47 -11.64 -11.83 -5.89
CA SER A 47 -12.24 -12.77 -4.92
C SER A 47 -13.03 -12.05 -3.83
N ASP A 48 -13.81 -12.82 -3.09
CA ASP A 48 -14.48 -12.45 -1.84
C ASP A 48 -13.61 -12.76 -0.61
N ARG A 49 -12.30 -12.99 -0.79
CA ARG A 49 -11.38 -13.33 0.28
C ARG A 49 -10.61 -12.11 0.77
N LEU A 50 -10.28 -12.11 2.06
CA LEU A 50 -9.36 -11.16 2.67
C LEU A 50 -8.34 -11.89 3.57
N PRO A 51 -7.15 -11.31 3.80
CA PRO A 51 -6.18 -11.86 4.74
C PRO A 51 -6.74 -12.00 6.15
N THR A 52 -6.39 -13.09 6.83
CA THR A 52 -6.70 -13.30 8.26
C THR A 52 -5.76 -12.53 9.18
N SER A 53 -4.55 -12.19 8.70
CA SER A 53 -3.60 -11.36 9.43
C SER A 53 -3.96 -9.87 9.29
N LEU A 54 -4.50 -9.30 10.36
CA LEU A 54 -4.87 -7.89 10.44
C LEU A 54 -3.79 -7.11 11.21
N ARG A 55 -3.28 -6.04 10.62
CA ARG A 55 -2.33 -5.10 11.26
C ARG A 55 -3.04 -3.94 11.95
N SER A 56 -4.33 -3.77 11.70
CA SER A 56 -5.23 -2.88 12.46
C SER A 56 -6.20 -3.76 13.27
N PRO A 57 -6.74 -3.27 14.40
CA PRO A 57 -7.74 -4.00 15.18
C PRO A 57 -8.93 -4.45 14.32
N ARG A 58 -9.41 -5.67 14.54
CA ARG A 58 -10.52 -6.24 13.76
C ARG A 58 -11.79 -5.42 13.93
N GLU A 59 -12.01 -4.90 15.13
CA GLU A 59 -13.17 -4.09 15.50
C GLU A 59 -13.24 -2.81 14.67
N GLU A 60 -12.10 -2.23 14.26
CA GLU A 60 -12.07 -1.05 13.40
C GLU A 60 -12.53 -1.36 11.98
N PHE A 61 -12.21 -2.55 11.45
CA PHE A 61 -12.76 -2.99 10.16
C PHE A 61 -14.27 -3.25 10.27
N GLU A 62 -14.70 -3.94 11.32
CA GLU A 62 -16.11 -4.27 11.53
C GLU A 62 -16.94 -2.99 11.74
N ALA A 63 -16.41 -1.97 12.42
CA ALA A 63 -17.04 -0.65 12.56
C ALA A 63 -17.23 0.08 11.22
N LEU A 64 -16.41 -0.22 10.21
CA LEU A 64 -16.57 0.29 8.85
C LEU A 64 -17.57 -0.52 8.01
N GLY A 65 -18.05 -1.66 8.51
CA GLY A 65 -19.00 -2.53 7.81
C GLY A 65 -18.37 -3.75 7.13
N PHE A 66 -17.11 -4.07 7.42
CA PHE A 66 -16.53 -5.34 6.99
C PHE A 66 -17.14 -6.50 7.79
N THR A 67 -17.25 -7.67 7.16
CA THR A 67 -17.49 -8.93 7.88
C THR A 67 -16.42 -9.94 7.51
N PHE A 68 -16.06 -10.83 8.44
CA PHE A 68 -15.10 -11.91 8.21
C PHE A 68 -15.66 -13.23 8.73
N GLY A 69 -15.67 -14.25 7.89
CA GLY A 69 -15.99 -15.62 8.29
C GLY A 69 -14.77 -16.39 8.81
N ASP A 70 -14.92 -17.71 8.91
CA ASP A 70 -13.85 -18.59 9.38
C ASP A 70 -12.72 -18.70 8.33
N PRO A 71 -11.45 -18.86 8.76
CA PRO A 71 -10.33 -19.11 7.85
C PRO A 71 -10.60 -20.29 6.90
N ASP A 72 -10.19 -20.15 5.64
CA ASP A 72 -10.35 -21.19 4.64
C ASP A 72 -9.56 -22.46 5.06
N PRO A 73 -10.19 -23.65 5.16
CA PRO A 73 -9.50 -24.86 5.65
C PRO A 73 -8.26 -25.28 4.84
N GLY A 74 -8.25 -24.98 3.54
CA GLY A 74 -7.13 -25.28 2.64
C GLY A 74 -6.06 -24.18 2.55
N ASP A 75 -6.33 -23.01 3.12
CA ASP A 75 -5.41 -21.87 3.11
C ASP A 75 -5.78 -20.84 4.20
N PRO A 76 -5.42 -21.07 5.47
CA PRO A 76 -5.87 -20.25 6.60
C PRO A 76 -5.30 -18.83 6.60
N MET A 77 -4.46 -18.47 5.61
CA MET A 77 -4.06 -17.09 5.33
C MET A 77 -5.23 -16.22 4.91
N PHE A 78 -6.31 -16.82 4.38
CA PHE A 78 -7.48 -16.12 3.87
C PHE A 78 -8.75 -16.57 4.56
N CYS A 79 -9.75 -15.69 4.56
CA CYS A 79 -11.11 -15.98 5.01
C CYS A 79 -12.12 -15.30 4.07
N PRO A 80 -13.35 -15.84 3.92
CA PRO A 80 -14.43 -15.15 3.25
C PRO A 80 -14.77 -13.86 4.01
N ALA A 81 -14.97 -12.77 3.26
CA ALA A 81 -15.27 -11.48 3.83
C ALA A 81 -16.13 -10.62 2.90
N THR A 82 -17.02 -9.80 3.49
CA THR A 82 -17.76 -8.78 2.75
C THR A 82 -17.13 -7.41 2.96
N LEU A 83 -17.14 -6.61 1.90
CA LEU A 83 -16.76 -5.20 1.99
C LEU A 83 -17.96 -4.36 2.44
N PRO A 84 -17.71 -3.17 3.01
CA PRO A 84 -18.76 -2.17 3.18
C PRO A 84 -19.47 -1.87 1.86
N GLU A 85 -20.73 -1.44 1.93
CA GLU A 85 -21.54 -1.19 0.74
C GLU A 85 -20.87 -0.16 -0.19
N GLY A 86 -20.80 -0.49 -1.48
CA GLY A 86 -20.22 0.36 -2.51
C GLY A 86 -18.68 0.45 -2.50
N TRP A 87 -17.99 -0.21 -1.57
CA TRP A 87 -16.54 -0.30 -1.58
C TRP A 87 -16.08 -1.36 -2.60
N SER A 88 -14.89 -1.16 -3.17
CA SER A 88 -14.37 -2.04 -4.22
C SER A 88 -12.90 -2.35 -4.05
N ARG A 89 -12.46 -3.46 -4.64
CA ARG A 89 -11.05 -3.88 -4.67
C ARG A 89 -10.36 -3.27 -5.88
N GLN A 90 -9.09 -2.89 -5.72
CA GLN A 90 -8.28 -2.30 -6.77
C GLN A 90 -6.88 -2.92 -6.76
N ALA A 91 -6.38 -3.32 -7.92
CA ALA A 91 -4.98 -3.73 -8.06
C ALA A 91 -4.06 -2.50 -7.94
N SER A 92 -2.87 -2.68 -7.37
CA SER A 92 -1.81 -1.66 -7.45
C SER A 92 -0.89 -1.94 -8.64
N ASP A 93 0.04 -1.02 -8.88
CA ASP A 93 1.15 -1.16 -9.82
C ASP A 93 2.23 -2.15 -9.36
N HIS A 94 2.20 -2.55 -8.09
CA HIS A 94 3.14 -3.50 -7.49
C HIS A 94 2.49 -4.87 -7.32
N ASN A 95 3.15 -5.93 -7.83
CA ASN A 95 2.62 -7.30 -7.87
C ASN A 95 2.15 -7.88 -6.53
N MET A 96 2.69 -7.41 -5.40
CA MET A 96 2.29 -7.87 -4.06
C MET A 96 1.25 -6.99 -3.35
N TRP A 97 0.87 -5.83 -3.91
CA TRP A 97 -0.01 -4.89 -3.22
C TRP A 97 -1.38 -4.81 -3.90
N SER A 98 -2.41 -4.60 -3.11
CA SER A 98 -3.77 -4.33 -3.57
C SER A 98 -4.44 -3.41 -2.57
N TYR A 99 -5.50 -2.76 -3.02
CA TYR A 99 -6.21 -1.75 -2.25
C TYR A 99 -7.69 -2.05 -2.16
N ILE A 100 -8.32 -1.55 -1.10
CA ILE A 100 -9.77 -1.38 -1.06
C ILE A 100 -10.05 0.11 -1.04
N VAL A 101 -10.90 0.54 -1.96
CA VAL A 101 -11.34 1.92 -2.11
C VAL A 101 -12.79 2.06 -1.70
N ASP A 102 -13.13 3.20 -1.09
CA ASP A 102 -14.52 3.53 -0.77
C ASP A 102 -15.29 4.04 -1.98
N THR A 103 -16.56 4.42 -1.75
CA THR A 103 -17.48 4.94 -2.77
C THR A 103 -17.01 6.24 -3.42
N LEU A 104 -16.07 6.96 -2.81
CA LEU A 104 -15.45 8.16 -3.36
C LEU A 104 -14.12 7.86 -4.06
N GLY A 105 -13.78 6.58 -4.22
CA GLY A 105 -12.53 6.13 -4.84
C GLY A 105 -11.30 6.40 -3.99
N ARG A 106 -11.45 6.62 -2.67
CA ARG A 106 -10.33 6.86 -1.76
C ARG A 106 -9.82 5.55 -1.21
N ARG A 107 -8.50 5.36 -1.19
CA ARG A 107 -7.88 4.18 -0.61
C ARG A 107 -8.10 4.16 0.91
N ARG A 108 -8.73 3.10 1.41
CA ARG A 108 -9.05 2.90 2.84
C ARG A 108 -8.32 1.72 3.45
N VAL A 109 -7.91 0.77 2.63
CA VAL A 109 -7.20 -0.43 3.06
C VAL A 109 -6.05 -0.70 2.11
N SER A 110 -4.89 -0.99 2.69
CA SER A 110 -3.77 -1.61 1.98
C SER A 110 -3.70 -3.10 2.30
N ILE A 111 -3.62 -3.91 1.26
CA ILE A 111 -3.48 -5.37 1.35
C ILE A 111 -2.15 -5.78 0.73
N PHE A 112 -1.34 -6.49 1.49
CA PHE A 112 -0.14 -7.15 1.01
C PHE A 112 -0.43 -8.64 0.80
N TYR A 113 -0.05 -9.16 -0.35
CA TYR A 113 -0.04 -10.59 -0.63
C TYR A 113 1.17 -10.98 -1.48
N LYS A 114 2.09 -11.73 -0.87
CA LYS A 114 3.18 -12.43 -1.52
C LYS A 114 2.76 -13.86 -1.84
N ALA A 115 2.62 -14.17 -3.13
CA ALA A 115 2.20 -15.48 -3.60
C ALA A 115 3.36 -16.42 -3.95
N ALA A 116 4.60 -16.05 -3.65
CA ALA A 116 5.77 -16.90 -3.88
C ALA A 116 5.65 -18.23 -3.10
N PHE A 117 5.74 -19.37 -3.79
CA PHE A 117 5.49 -20.71 -3.22
C PHE A 117 6.35 -21.06 -1.99
N TYR A 118 7.54 -20.47 -1.83
CA TYR A 118 8.49 -20.79 -0.76
C TYR A 118 8.35 -19.90 0.49
N ASP A 119 7.65 -18.75 0.38
CA ASP A 119 7.51 -17.77 1.45
C ASP A 119 6.22 -16.95 1.23
N ARG A 120 5.07 -17.63 1.27
CA ARG A 120 3.77 -16.97 1.15
C ARG A 120 3.49 -16.15 2.41
N SER A 121 3.00 -14.93 2.21
CA SER A 121 2.59 -14.07 3.31
C SER A 121 1.48 -13.13 2.87
N SER A 122 0.52 -12.87 3.74
CA SER A 122 -0.57 -11.94 3.47
C SER A 122 -0.97 -11.21 4.74
N PHE A 123 -1.20 -9.91 4.63
CA PHE A 123 -1.79 -9.11 5.70
C PHE A 123 -2.54 -7.91 5.12
N MET A 124 -3.40 -7.30 5.92
CA MET A 124 -4.06 -6.04 5.56
C MET A 124 -4.05 -5.06 6.72
N ARG A 125 -4.17 -3.76 6.39
CA ARG A 125 -4.25 -2.66 7.36
C ARG A 125 -5.19 -1.57 6.87
N LEU A 126 -5.80 -0.86 7.81
CA LEU A 126 -6.48 0.39 7.49
C LEU A 126 -5.45 1.47 7.17
N ASP A 127 -5.73 2.22 6.11
CA ASP A 127 -4.93 3.39 5.76
C ASP A 127 -5.42 4.61 6.53
N THR A 128 -4.48 5.42 6.98
CA THR A 128 -4.77 6.69 7.66
C THR A 128 -4.99 7.79 6.64
N VAL A 129 -5.56 8.91 7.09
CA VAL A 129 -5.64 10.14 6.28
C VAL A 129 -4.24 10.55 5.80
N SER A 130 -3.21 10.40 6.65
CA SER A 130 -1.82 10.66 6.30
C SER A 130 -1.39 9.89 5.05
N VAL A 131 -1.57 8.56 5.07
CA VAL A 131 -1.18 7.67 3.95
C VAL A 131 -1.96 8.03 2.68
N TYR A 132 -3.26 8.30 2.79
CA TYR A 132 -4.10 8.71 1.68
C TYR A 132 -3.64 10.04 1.06
N VAL A 133 -3.41 11.05 1.88
CA VAL A 133 -3.00 12.39 1.44
C VAL A 133 -1.64 12.34 0.77
N THR A 134 -0.64 11.71 1.40
CA THR A 134 0.71 11.63 0.83
C THR A 134 0.73 10.89 -0.50
N ASP A 135 -0.09 9.84 -0.63
CA ASP A 135 -0.23 9.08 -1.88
C ASP A 135 -0.81 9.92 -3.01
N ARG A 136 -1.89 10.66 -2.75
CA ARG A 136 -2.48 11.59 -3.72
C ARG A 136 -1.48 12.65 -4.16
N VAL A 137 -0.77 13.25 -3.21
CA VAL A 137 0.24 14.28 -3.50
C VAL A 137 1.41 13.71 -4.30
N TYR A 138 1.88 12.51 -3.95
CA TYR A 138 2.97 11.83 -4.67
C TYR A 138 2.60 11.56 -6.12
N HIS A 139 1.39 11.06 -6.37
CA HIS A 139 0.90 10.76 -7.73
C HIS A 139 0.28 11.97 -8.46
N GLY A 140 0.28 13.17 -7.85
CA GLY A 140 -0.31 14.37 -8.45
C GLY A 140 -1.82 14.26 -8.67
N GLN A 141 -2.51 13.49 -7.84
CA GLN A 141 -3.95 13.25 -7.91
C GLN A 141 -4.71 14.19 -6.97
N PRO A 142 -5.97 14.55 -7.31
CA PRO A 142 -6.79 15.39 -6.43
C PRO A 142 -7.09 14.68 -5.11
N ILE A 143 -7.08 15.43 -4.02
CA ILE A 143 -7.52 14.96 -2.71
C ILE A 143 -9.03 15.15 -2.63
N VAL A 144 -9.74 14.07 -2.29
CA VAL A 144 -11.20 14.04 -2.14
C VAL A 144 -11.51 14.04 -0.65
N THR A 145 -12.16 15.10 -0.19
CA THR A 145 -12.56 15.30 1.20
C THR A 145 -13.99 14.85 1.45
N ASP A 146 -14.32 14.61 2.72
CA ASP A 146 -15.69 14.46 3.22
C ASP A 146 -15.80 15.03 4.64
N GLU A 147 -16.97 14.94 5.27
CA GLU A 147 -17.17 15.45 6.64
C GLU A 147 -16.87 14.41 7.74
N VAL A 148 -16.33 13.24 7.39
CA VAL A 148 -16.28 12.08 8.31
C VAL A 148 -14.85 11.58 8.53
N TRP A 149 -14.12 11.28 7.47
CA TRP A 149 -12.81 10.64 7.55
C TRP A 149 -11.70 11.54 7.02
N ALA A 150 -11.83 12.01 5.78
CA ALA A 150 -10.87 12.92 5.15
C ALA A 150 -11.41 14.34 5.18
N THR A 151 -11.65 14.88 6.38
CA THR A 151 -12.12 16.26 6.54
C THR A 151 -11.12 17.26 6.01
N HIS A 152 -11.60 18.43 5.58
CA HIS A 152 -10.71 19.55 5.21
C HIS A 152 -9.66 19.82 6.30
N GLN A 153 -10.10 19.84 7.56
CA GLN A 153 -9.21 20.01 8.70
C GLN A 153 -8.20 18.87 8.84
N ALA A 154 -8.63 17.60 8.73
CA ALA A 154 -7.73 16.45 8.85
C ALA A 154 -6.71 16.42 7.70
N VAL A 155 -7.15 16.70 6.48
CA VAL A 155 -6.27 16.81 5.30
C VAL A 155 -5.26 17.93 5.46
N ALA A 156 -5.70 19.13 5.85
CA ALA A 156 -4.80 20.26 6.08
C ALA A 156 -3.79 19.97 7.20
N ALA A 157 -4.21 19.30 8.28
CA ALA A 157 -3.31 18.88 9.35
C ALA A 157 -2.26 17.86 8.87
N GLU A 158 -2.66 16.86 8.08
CA GLU A 158 -1.73 15.85 7.56
C GLU A 158 -0.75 16.41 6.51
N LEU A 159 -1.18 17.36 5.68
CA LEU A 159 -0.30 18.08 4.76
C LEU A 159 0.76 18.89 5.52
N ARG A 160 0.38 19.58 6.60
CA ARG A 160 1.35 20.27 7.48
C ARG A 160 2.30 19.30 8.17
N ASN A 161 1.80 18.18 8.67
CA ASN A 161 2.65 17.14 9.26
C ASN A 161 3.66 16.58 8.23
N ALA A 162 3.25 16.44 6.96
CA ALA A 162 4.14 16.04 5.88
C ALA A 162 5.20 17.12 5.59
N ALA A 163 4.82 18.39 5.53
CA ALA A 163 5.75 19.51 5.41
C ALA A 163 6.75 19.56 6.58
N ASP A 164 6.31 19.32 7.82
CA ASP A 164 7.18 19.29 8.99
C ASP A 164 8.19 18.14 8.94
N ARG A 165 7.81 16.99 8.37
CA ARG A 165 8.74 15.87 8.14
C ARG A 165 9.81 16.25 7.12
N ALA A 166 9.43 16.87 6.00
CA ALA A 166 10.37 17.38 5.01
C ALA A 166 11.29 18.47 5.61
N GLN A 167 10.76 19.36 6.45
CA GLN A 167 11.54 20.38 7.15
C GLN A 167 12.56 19.79 8.12
N LYS A 168 12.22 18.69 8.82
CA LYS A 168 13.17 17.97 9.69
C LYS A 168 14.27 17.29 8.89
N SER A 169 13.93 16.69 7.74
CA SER A 169 14.92 16.09 6.83
C SER A 169 15.88 17.15 6.28
N LEU A 170 15.33 18.28 5.80
CA LEU A 170 16.07 19.46 5.35
C LEU A 170 17.08 19.93 6.41
N ALA A 171 16.64 20.12 7.66
CA ALA A 171 17.51 20.56 8.74
C ALA A 171 18.66 19.56 9.02
N GLY A 172 18.40 18.25 8.85
CA GLY A 172 19.42 17.21 8.96
C GLY A 172 20.48 17.31 7.87
N TRP A 173 20.07 17.53 6.62
CA TRP A 173 21.00 17.70 5.50
C TRP A 173 21.78 19.01 5.56
N GLU A 174 21.14 20.10 5.97
CA GLU A 174 21.82 21.38 6.22
C GLU A 174 22.90 21.24 7.30
N PHE A 175 22.61 20.52 8.38
CA PHE A 175 23.59 20.24 9.42
C PHE A 175 24.79 19.44 8.89
N ILE A 176 24.55 18.40 8.09
CA ILE A 176 25.63 17.61 7.46
C ILE A 176 26.47 18.50 6.53
N ALA A 177 25.83 19.32 5.69
CA ALA A 177 26.53 20.23 4.79
C ALA A 177 27.38 21.28 5.54
N GLN A 178 26.89 21.78 6.69
CA GLN A 178 27.64 22.69 7.54
C GLN A 178 28.83 22.02 8.23
N ARG A 179 28.67 20.75 8.67
CA ARG A 179 29.70 19.99 9.39
C ARG A 179 30.82 19.50 8.48
N ASP A 180 30.45 18.91 7.34
CA ASP A 180 31.37 18.17 6.46
C ASP A 180 31.72 18.91 5.17
N GLY A 181 31.08 20.07 4.94
CA GLY A 181 31.09 20.77 3.67
C GLY A 181 29.96 20.31 2.74
N ALA A 182 29.43 21.23 1.94
CA ALA A 182 28.36 20.91 0.99
C ALA A 182 28.87 19.95 -0.10
N SER A 183 28.30 18.75 -0.11
CA SER A 183 28.46 17.76 -1.18
C SER A 183 27.37 17.92 -2.24
N GLU A 184 27.56 17.29 -3.39
CA GLU A 184 26.51 17.18 -4.42
C GLU A 184 25.24 16.54 -3.84
N MET A 185 25.40 15.42 -3.13
CA MET A 185 24.32 14.70 -2.47
C MET A 185 23.55 15.57 -1.46
N SER A 186 24.25 16.27 -0.56
CA SER A 186 23.57 17.13 0.42
C SER A 186 22.86 18.31 -0.23
N THR A 187 23.41 18.84 -1.32
CA THR A 187 22.77 19.93 -2.08
C THR A 187 21.49 19.44 -2.78
N GLU A 188 21.53 18.25 -3.36
CA GLU A 188 20.37 17.60 -4.00
C GLU A 188 19.25 17.36 -2.98
N TYR A 189 19.56 16.74 -1.83
CA TYR A 189 18.54 16.47 -0.81
C TYR A 189 17.97 17.74 -0.19
N ILE A 190 18.79 18.77 0.05
CA ILE A 190 18.31 20.08 0.52
C ILE A 190 17.30 20.67 -0.48
N ALA A 191 17.61 20.63 -1.77
CA ALA A 191 16.72 21.12 -2.81
C ALA A 191 15.42 20.30 -2.90
N GLN A 192 15.53 18.97 -2.83
CA GLN A 192 14.40 18.05 -2.86
C GLN A 192 13.46 18.28 -1.66
N ASP A 193 14.00 18.29 -0.44
CA ASP A 193 13.21 18.44 0.79
C ASP A 193 12.59 19.84 0.89
N THR A 194 13.28 20.87 0.39
CA THR A 194 12.73 22.22 0.27
C THR A 194 11.51 22.22 -0.66
N ALA A 195 11.66 21.64 -1.86
CA ALA A 195 10.58 21.56 -2.83
C ALA A 195 9.40 20.72 -2.30
N GLU A 196 9.67 19.62 -1.61
CA GLU A 196 8.66 18.76 -1.02
C GLU A 196 7.90 19.47 0.12
N ARG A 197 8.60 20.15 1.04
CA ARG A 197 7.98 20.97 2.09
C ARG A 197 7.06 22.02 1.49
N ASP A 198 7.57 22.80 0.53
CA ASP A 198 6.83 23.91 -0.07
C ASP A 198 5.62 23.41 -0.86
N LYS A 199 5.74 22.26 -1.53
CA LYS A 199 4.62 21.58 -2.18
C LYS A 199 3.51 21.24 -1.19
N TYR A 200 3.83 20.62 -0.06
CA TYR A 200 2.82 20.27 0.95
C TYR A 200 2.17 21.51 1.58
N LEU A 201 2.94 22.56 1.87
CA LEU A 201 2.40 23.81 2.42
C LEU A 201 1.46 24.53 1.45
N ALA A 202 1.82 24.55 0.15
CA ALA A 202 0.98 25.13 -0.88
C ALA A 202 -0.37 24.42 -0.97
N ILE A 203 -0.37 23.09 -0.97
CA ILE A 203 -1.61 22.30 -0.99
C ILE A 203 -2.38 22.50 0.33
N ALA A 204 -1.71 22.53 1.48
CA ALA A 204 -2.37 22.70 2.79
C ALA A 204 -3.22 23.98 2.84
N ALA A 205 -2.75 25.07 2.24
CA ALA A 205 -3.47 26.34 2.18
C ALA A 205 -4.82 26.25 1.42
N GLU A 206 -4.97 25.31 0.49
CA GLU A 206 -6.23 25.07 -0.23
C GLU A 206 -7.30 24.41 0.65
N TYR A 207 -6.89 23.69 1.69
CA TYR A 207 -7.78 22.96 2.60
C TYR A 207 -8.00 23.66 3.95
N ASP A 208 -7.38 24.83 4.14
CA ASP A 208 -7.61 25.62 5.33
C ASP A 208 -9.03 26.18 5.36
N PRO A 209 -9.66 26.21 6.55
CA PRO A 209 -10.99 26.78 6.69
C PRO A 209 -10.95 28.24 6.21
N GLN A 210 -11.71 28.52 5.15
CA GLN A 210 -11.92 29.89 4.70
C GLN A 210 -12.64 30.66 5.83
N PRO A 211 -12.25 31.92 6.08
CA PRO A 211 -12.81 32.74 7.15
C PRO A 211 -14.32 33.00 7.01
#